data_AF-A0A9W8JEA5-F1
#
_entry.id   AF-A0A9W8JEA5-F1
#
_cell.length_a   1.000
_cell.length_b   1.000
_cell.length_c   1.000
_cell.angle_alpha   90.00
_cell.angle_beta   90.00
_cell.angle_gamma   90.00
#
_symmetry.space_group_name_H-M   'P 1'
#
loop_
_entity.id
_entity.type
_entity.pdbx_description
1 polymer ?
#
loop_
_entity_poly.entity_id
_entity_poly.type
_entity_poly.pdbx_seq_one_letter_code
_entity_poly.pdbx_strand_id
1 'polypeptide(L)'
;MFQRLTHLELVWNPGEEWQWTTLLELRYLTHLSVEITFSLPDCVKRLKEIISSCKPSLMVVVVWLPSNISDSSREFEDAKAISDGSVDMRLVLAFMGSVIEADNLKSMYGVVRSFPDLLRDWSGRSIGKDFWTQAEETIAERYQRLKQTLARKDF
;
A
#
# COMPACT_ATOMS: atom_id res chain seq x y z
N MET A 1 4.64 23.84 -10.28
CA MET A 1 3.55 22.85 -10.11
C MET A 1 3.90 21.61 -10.93
N PHE A 2 3.99 20.43 -10.30
CA PHE A 2 4.36 19.18 -10.99
C PHE A 2 3.14 18.60 -11.73
N GLN A 3 2.93 19.02 -12.97
CA GLN A 3 1.72 18.67 -13.73
C GLN A 3 1.70 17.25 -14.29
N ARG A 4 2.80 16.49 -14.22
CA ARG A 4 2.92 15.14 -14.80
C ARG A 4 3.44 14.11 -13.80
N LEU A 5 3.22 14.37 -12.52
CA LEU A 5 3.63 13.45 -11.47
C LEU A 5 2.76 12.19 -11.53
N THR A 6 3.40 11.03 -11.71
CA THR A 6 2.72 9.72 -11.76
C THR A 6 2.91 8.91 -10.48
N HIS A 7 4.04 9.11 -9.80
CA HIS A 7 4.39 8.45 -8.54
C HIS A 7 4.63 9.51 -7.47
N LEU A 8 4.05 9.31 -6.30
CA LEU A 8 4.21 10.18 -5.15
C LEU A 8 4.44 9.34 -3.91
N GLU A 9 5.42 9.73 -3.11
CA GLU A 9 5.72 9.13 -1.82
C GLU A 9 5.58 10.19 -0.74
N LEU A 10 4.84 9.85 0.31
CA LEU A 10 4.52 10.74 1.42
C LEU A 10 4.89 10.07 2.72
N VAL A 11 5.66 10.77 3.55
CA VAL A 11 5.92 10.35 4.93
C VAL A 11 4.98 11.13 5.82
N TRP A 12 4.09 10.42 6.52
CA TRP A 12 3.12 11.05 7.40
C TRP A 12 3.55 10.91 8.87
N ASN A 13 3.76 12.07 9.51
CA ASN A 13 4.09 12.14 10.93
C ASN A 13 2.85 12.40 11.79
N PRO A 14 2.79 11.82 13.00
CA PRO A 14 1.71 12.10 13.93
C PRO A 14 1.69 13.58 14.32
N GLY A 15 0.51 14.17 14.35
CA GLY A 15 0.31 15.58 14.70
C GLY A 15 0.33 16.54 13.51
N GLU A 16 0.68 16.07 12.31
CA GLU A 16 0.54 16.86 11.09
C GLU A 16 -0.88 16.72 10.51
N GLU A 17 -1.55 17.86 10.33
CA GLU A 17 -2.81 17.93 9.59
C GLU A 17 -2.52 17.92 8.08
N TRP A 18 -2.73 16.77 7.47
CA TRP A 18 -2.57 16.62 6.02
C TRP A 18 -3.85 16.97 5.27
N GLN A 19 -3.74 17.90 4.32
CA GLN A 19 -4.83 18.23 3.40
C GLN A 19 -4.82 17.28 2.20
N TRP A 20 -5.32 16.06 2.40
CA TRP A 20 -5.39 15.03 1.36
C TRP A 20 -6.15 15.46 0.11
N THR A 21 -7.06 16.42 0.23
CA THR A 21 -7.84 16.99 -0.88
C THR A 21 -6.97 17.61 -1.97
N THR A 22 -5.74 18.04 -1.66
CA THR A 22 -4.78 18.54 -2.65
C THR A 22 -4.32 17.47 -3.64
N LEU A 23 -4.43 16.18 -3.29
CA LEU A 23 -4.14 15.06 -4.21
C LEU A 23 -5.08 15.05 -5.42
N LEU A 24 -6.26 15.68 -5.33
CA LEU A 24 -7.17 15.84 -6.48
C LEU A 24 -6.57 16.69 -7.60
N GLU A 25 -5.58 17.52 -7.31
CA GLU A 25 -4.91 18.37 -8.30
C GLU A 25 -3.92 17.57 -9.17
N LEU A 26 -3.46 16.41 -8.68
CA LEU A 26 -2.47 15.55 -9.35
C LEU A 26 -3.14 14.61 -10.36
N ARG A 27 -3.56 15.16 -11.50
CA ARG A 27 -4.35 14.46 -12.53
C ARG A 27 -3.72 13.20 -13.13
N TYR A 28 -2.39 13.08 -13.06
CA TYR A 28 -1.65 11.96 -13.64
C TYR A 28 -1.14 11.00 -12.57
N LEU A 29 -1.50 11.21 -11.30
CA LEU A 29 -1.09 10.33 -10.22
C LEU A 29 -1.73 8.95 -10.43
N THR A 30 -0.88 7.94 -10.55
CA THR A 30 -1.27 6.53 -10.68
C THR A 30 -0.78 5.70 -9.49
N HIS A 31 0.30 6.14 -8.85
CA HIS A 31 0.97 5.44 -7.76
C HIS A 31 1.16 6.38 -6.57
N LEU A 32 0.67 5.96 -5.41
CA LEU A 32 0.83 6.66 -4.16
C LEU A 32 1.47 5.72 -3.13
N SER A 33 2.49 6.18 -2.43
CA SER A 33 3.04 5.50 -1.27
C SER A 33 2.89 6.40 -0.06
N VAL A 34 2.40 5.84 1.04
CA VAL A 34 2.26 6.53 2.31
C VAL A 34 2.99 5.72 3.37
N GLU A 35 4.01 6.32 3.96
CA GLU A 35 4.67 5.80 5.14
C GLU A 35 3.95 6.29 6.39
N ILE A 36 3.39 5.34 7.14
CA ILE A 36 2.65 5.61 8.35
C ILE A 36 3.52 5.16 9.53
N THR A 37 4.13 6.14 10.19
CA THR A 37 5.20 5.91 11.17
C THR A 37 4.72 5.36 12.53
N PHE A 38 3.41 5.15 12.73
CA PHE A 38 2.82 4.76 14.03
C PHE A 38 1.53 3.95 13.87
N SER A 39 1.14 3.20 14.90
CA SER A 39 -0.16 2.51 14.91
C SER A 39 -1.27 3.55 14.82
N LEU A 40 -2.05 3.46 13.75
CA LEU A 40 -3.21 4.33 13.57
C LEU A 40 -4.45 3.59 14.08
N PRO A 41 -5.06 4.05 15.19
CA PRO A 41 -6.47 3.84 15.38
C PRO A 41 -7.20 4.26 14.10
N ASP A 42 -8.05 3.37 13.59
CA ASP A 42 -8.83 3.59 12.37
C ASP A 42 -7.99 3.79 11.09
N CYS A 43 -6.87 3.06 10.97
CA CYS A 43 -6.04 3.01 9.75
C CYS A 43 -6.88 2.87 8.48
N VAL A 44 -7.81 1.91 8.45
CA VAL A 44 -8.72 1.67 7.31
C VAL A 44 -9.56 2.89 6.98
N LYS A 45 -10.08 3.61 7.98
CA LYS A 45 -10.89 4.81 7.76
C LYS A 45 -10.05 5.89 7.07
N ARG A 46 -8.84 6.13 7.56
CA ARG A 46 -7.94 7.13 7.01
C ARG A 46 -7.48 6.78 5.60
N LEU A 47 -7.18 5.51 5.33
CA LEU A 47 -6.86 5.05 3.98
C LEU A 47 -8.02 5.30 3.02
N LYS A 48 -9.27 5.07 3.45
CA LYS A 48 -10.45 5.42 2.64
C LYS A 48 -10.56 6.92 2.37
N GLU A 49 -10.23 7.76 3.34
CA GLU A 49 -10.20 9.24 3.17
C GLU A 49 -9.10 9.68 2.18
N ILE A 50 -7.91 9.07 2.24
CA ILE A 50 -6.82 9.33 1.30
C ILE A 50 -7.25 8.94 -0.12
N ILE A 51 -7.77 7.73 -0.27
CA ILE A 51 -8.22 7.20 -1.55
C ILE A 51 -9.36 8.02 -2.15
N SER A 52 -10.33 8.44 -1.34
CA SER A 52 -11.44 9.28 -1.80
C SER A 52 -11.00 10.68 -2.21
N SER A 53 -9.85 11.12 -1.70
CA SER A 53 -9.19 12.38 -2.08
C SER A 53 -8.30 12.25 -3.31
N CYS A 54 -8.24 11.07 -3.93
CA CYS A 54 -7.47 10.84 -5.15
C CYS A 54 -8.36 10.76 -6.39
N LYS A 55 -7.78 11.03 -7.56
CA LYS A 55 -8.48 10.88 -8.84
C LYS A 55 -8.66 9.40 -9.20
N PRO A 56 -9.64 9.06 -10.06
CA PRO A 56 -9.83 7.69 -10.55
C PRO A 56 -8.62 7.09 -11.30
N SER A 57 -7.66 7.92 -11.71
CA SER A 57 -6.39 7.48 -12.29
C SER A 57 -5.49 6.73 -11.31
N LEU A 58 -5.73 6.86 -9.99
CA LEU A 58 -4.96 6.17 -8.97
C LEU A 58 -5.20 4.67 -9.06
N MET A 59 -4.14 3.92 -9.32
CA MET A 59 -4.13 2.48 -9.53
C MET A 59 -3.49 1.71 -8.37
N VAL A 60 -2.49 2.30 -7.72
CA VAL A 60 -1.70 1.64 -6.67
C VAL A 60 -1.56 2.55 -5.47
N VAL A 61 -1.83 2.02 -4.29
CA VAL A 61 -1.60 2.69 -3.01
C VAL A 61 -0.79 1.77 -2.10
N VAL A 62 0.48 2.10 -1.89
CA VAL A 62 1.38 1.36 -1.00
C VAL A 62 1.32 1.98 0.39
N VAL A 63 1.06 1.18 1.41
CA VAL A 63 0.98 1.61 2.80
C VAL A 63 2.06 0.90 3.60
N TRP A 64 3.04 1.65 4.09
CA TRP A 64 4.08 1.08 4.95
C TRP A 64 3.58 1.01 6.39
N LEU A 65 3.53 -0.19 6.95
CA LEU A 65 3.15 -0.45 8.33
C LEU A 65 4.35 -0.99 9.14
N PRO A 66 4.40 -0.73 10.45
CA PRO A 66 5.44 -1.27 11.33
C PRO A 66 5.32 -2.79 11.51
N SER A 67 6.44 -3.47 11.78
CA SER A 67 6.53 -4.95 11.90
C SER A 67 5.78 -5.56 13.07
N ASN A 68 5.39 -4.78 14.07
CA ASN A 68 5.03 -5.28 15.40
C ASN A 68 3.51 -5.41 15.62
N ILE A 69 2.74 -5.71 14.58
CA ILE A 69 1.30 -5.94 14.69
C ILE A 69 1.06 -7.31 15.34
N SER A 70 0.43 -7.32 16.51
CA SER A 70 0.04 -8.56 17.20
C SER A 70 -1.15 -9.22 16.51
N ASP A 71 -1.13 -10.53 16.29
CA ASP A 71 -2.21 -11.29 15.63
C ASP A 71 -3.58 -11.14 16.30
N SER A 72 -3.61 -10.83 17.60
CA SER A 72 -4.83 -10.60 18.38
C SER A 72 -5.34 -9.15 18.35
N SER A 73 -4.63 -8.25 17.69
CA SER A 73 -4.94 -6.81 17.69
C SER A 73 -5.96 -6.46 16.61
N ARG A 74 -6.69 -5.35 16.80
CA ARG A 74 -7.61 -4.83 15.78
C ARG A 74 -6.84 -4.41 14.52
N GLU A 75 -5.62 -3.93 14.70
CA GLU A 75 -4.67 -3.55 13.67
C GLU A 75 -4.32 -4.73 12.76
N PHE A 76 -4.29 -5.96 13.28
CA PHE A 76 -4.09 -7.17 12.48
C PHE A 76 -5.27 -7.44 11.54
N GLU A 77 -6.50 -7.34 12.03
CA GLU A 77 -7.69 -7.52 11.19
C GLU A 77 -7.80 -6.44 10.12
N ASP A 78 -7.48 -5.19 10.46
CA ASP A 78 -7.38 -4.09 9.50
C ASP A 78 -6.31 -4.37 8.44
N ALA A 79 -5.11 -4.82 8.85
CA ALA A 79 -4.03 -5.17 7.93
C ALA A 79 -4.43 -6.34 7.01
N LYS A 80 -5.09 -7.36 7.55
CA LYS A 80 -5.59 -8.50 6.79
C LYS A 80 -6.64 -8.10 5.75
N ALA A 81 -7.58 -7.22 6.13
CA ALA A 81 -8.59 -6.68 5.22
C ALA A 81 -8.01 -5.76 4.13
N ILE A 82 -6.82 -5.20 4.34
CA ILE A 82 -6.07 -4.50 3.30
C ILE A 82 -5.33 -5.52 2.41
N SER A 83 -4.68 -6.50 3.02
CA SER A 83 -3.93 -7.56 2.32
C SER A 83 -4.80 -8.36 1.35
N ASP A 84 -6.03 -8.69 1.72
CA ASP A 84 -6.95 -9.45 0.88
C ASP A 84 -7.65 -8.60 -0.20
N GLY A 85 -7.57 -7.27 -0.09
CA GLY A 85 -8.24 -6.30 -0.98
C GLY A 85 -9.68 -5.97 -0.60
N SER A 86 -10.16 -6.39 0.58
CA SER A 86 -11.52 -6.13 1.07
C SER A 86 -11.79 -4.65 1.37
N VAL A 87 -10.76 -3.88 1.72
CA VAL A 87 -10.88 -2.43 1.93
C VAL A 87 -10.93 -1.66 0.61
N ASP A 88 -9.93 -1.86 -0.24
CA ASP A 88 -9.83 -1.36 -1.61
C ASP A 88 -8.80 -2.21 -2.35
N MET A 89 -9.11 -2.67 -3.55
CA MET A 89 -8.25 -3.56 -4.33
C MET A 89 -6.88 -2.96 -4.64
N ARG A 90 -6.77 -1.62 -4.64
CA ARG A 90 -5.56 -0.87 -4.97
C ARG A 90 -4.58 -0.74 -3.80
N LEU A 91 -5.00 -1.05 -2.57
CA LEU A 91 -4.16 -0.91 -1.38
C LEU A 91 -3.23 -2.10 -1.19
N VAL A 92 -1.93 -1.86 -1.10
CA VAL A 92 -0.92 -2.88 -0.84
C VAL A 92 -0.20 -2.56 0.44
N LEU A 93 -0.17 -3.53 1.36
CA LEU A 93 0.66 -3.41 2.56
C LEU A 93 2.12 -3.65 2.21
N ALA A 94 2.95 -2.76 2.73
CA ALA A 94 4.39 -2.83 2.61
C ALA A 94 5.04 -2.87 4.00
N PHE A 95 6.15 -3.58 4.08
CA PHE A 95 6.97 -3.67 5.27
C PHE A 95 8.41 -3.32 4.94
N MET A 96 8.98 -2.40 5.72
CA MET A 96 10.40 -2.06 5.70
C MET A 96 11.13 -2.84 6.79
N GLY A 97 11.91 -3.84 6.40
CA GLY A 97 12.69 -4.68 7.31
C GLY A 97 13.30 -5.88 6.61
N SER A 98 13.76 -6.85 7.39
CA SER A 98 14.30 -8.10 6.87
C SER A 98 13.20 -9.13 6.62
N VAL A 99 13.42 -10.03 5.65
CA VAL A 99 12.47 -11.12 5.35
C VAL A 99 12.24 -12.03 6.56
N ILE A 100 13.25 -12.20 7.40
CA ILE A 100 13.20 -13.01 8.62
C ILE A 100 12.22 -12.41 9.63
N GLU A 101 12.18 -11.08 9.74
CA GLU A 101 11.22 -10.38 10.61
C GLU A 101 9.79 -10.46 10.07
N ALA A 102 9.63 -10.72 8.77
CA ALA A 102 8.33 -10.84 8.13
C ALA A 102 7.74 -12.26 8.19
N ASP A 103 8.47 -13.30 8.60
CA ASP A 103 8.06 -14.70 8.33
C ASP A 103 6.69 -15.11 8.92
N ASN A 104 6.21 -14.49 10.00
CA ASN A 104 4.85 -14.71 10.52
C ASN A 104 3.76 -13.91 9.79
N LEU A 105 4.13 -12.80 9.14
CA LEU A 105 3.21 -11.84 8.50
C LEU A 105 3.44 -11.74 6.98
N LYS A 106 4.29 -12.61 6.42
CA LYS A 106 4.75 -12.56 5.02
C LYS A 106 3.62 -12.71 4.02
N SER A 107 2.55 -13.41 4.41
CA SER A 107 1.34 -13.54 3.61
C SER A 107 0.50 -12.27 3.58
N MET A 108 0.72 -11.32 4.48
CA MET A 108 -0.03 -10.06 4.54
C MET A 108 0.62 -8.92 3.76
N TYR A 109 1.96 -8.89 3.70
CA TYR A 109 2.69 -7.85 3.00
C TYR A 109 2.88 -8.22 1.53
N GLY A 110 2.30 -7.43 0.63
CA GLY A 110 2.56 -7.55 -0.81
C GLY A 110 3.93 -7.01 -1.21
N VAL A 111 4.53 -6.18 -0.36
CA VAL A 111 5.87 -5.63 -0.55
C VAL A 111 6.68 -5.82 0.74
N VAL A 112 7.87 -6.39 0.61
CA VAL A 112 8.86 -6.46 1.69
C VAL A 112 10.18 -5.92 1.16
N ARG A 113 10.74 -4.91 1.84
CA ARG A 113 12.01 -4.28 1.44
C ARG A 113 12.90 -4.03 2.63
N SER A 114 14.19 -4.32 2.46
CA SER A 114 15.19 -3.78 3.37
C SER A 114 15.38 -2.28 3.11
N PHE A 115 15.82 -1.51 4.10
CA PHE A 115 16.14 -0.10 3.90
C PHE A 115 17.17 0.14 2.77
N PRO A 116 18.25 -0.66 2.62
CA PRO A 116 19.14 -0.56 1.46
C PRO A 116 18.45 -0.76 0.11
N ASP A 117 17.45 -1.66 0.03
CA ASP A 117 16.71 -1.87 -1.21
C ASP A 117 15.76 -0.70 -1.51
N LEU A 118 15.14 -0.11 -0.49
CA LEU A 118 14.36 1.12 -0.66
C LEU A 118 15.21 2.28 -1.20
N LEU A 119 16.40 2.48 -0.65
CA LEU A 119 17.32 3.49 -1.17
C LEU A 119 17.68 3.25 -2.65
N ARG A 120 17.78 1.99 -3.07
CA ARG A 120 18.00 1.63 -4.48
C ARG A 120 16.78 1.91 -5.34
N ASP A 121 15.60 1.53 -4.88
CA ASP A 121 14.33 1.79 -5.57
C ASP A 121 14.13 3.30 -5.75
N TRP A 122 14.32 4.11 -4.70
CA TRP A 122 14.24 5.58 -4.74
C TRP A 122 15.28 6.24 -5.65
N SER A 123 16.46 5.63 -5.78
CA SER A 123 17.50 6.12 -6.70
C SER A 123 17.32 5.65 -8.15
N GLY A 124 16.26 4.89 -8.44
CA GLY A 124 16.02 4.30 -9.76
C GLY A 124 17.05 3.23 -10.15
N ARG A 125 17.68 2.59 -9.16
CA ARG A 125 18.73 1.57 -9.32
C ARG A 125 18.31 0.23 -8.71
N SER A 126 17.05 -0.15 -8.89
CA SER A 126 16.54 -1.42 -8.38
C SER A 126 17.31 -2.61 -8.97
N ILE A 127 17.56 -3.63 -8.15
CA ILE A 127 18.10 -4.92 -8.60
C ILE A 127 16.92 -5.90 -8.63
N GLY A 128 16.44 -6.23 -9.82
CA GLY A 128 15.20 -6.99 -9.99
C GLY A 128 13.98 -6.09 -10.04
N LYS A 129 12.88 -6.49 -9.38
CA LYS A 129 11.63 -5.72 -9.35
C LYS A 129 11.72 -4.65 -8.26
N ASP A 130 11.39 -3.40 -8.58
CA ASP A 130 11.20 -2.35 -7.57
C ASP A 130 9.90 -2.60 -6.77
N PHE A 131 9.71 -1.83 -5.69
CA PHE A 131 8.53 -2.03 -4.84
C PHE A 131 7.21 -1.68 -5.53
N TRP A 132 7.22 -0.76 -6.52
CA TRP A 132 6.04 -0.42 -7.30
C TRP A 132 5.56 -1.61 -8.13
N THR A 133 6.48 -2.26 -8.84
CA THR A 133 6.20 -3.46 -9.62
C THR A 133 5.63 -4.58 -8.73
N GLN A 134 6.16 -4.76 -7.52
CA GLN A 134 5.62 -5.76 -6.59
C GLN A 134 4.21 -5.42 -6.09
N ALA A 135 3.93 -4.14 -5.89
CA ALA A 135 2.59 -3.69 -5.54
C ALA A 135 1.59 -3.92 -6.68
N GLU A 136 1.95 -3.59 -7.92
CA GLU A 136 1.13 -3.87 -9.10
C GLU A 136 0.83 -5.38 -9.25
N GLU A 137 1.83 -6.23 -9.07
CA GLU A 137 1.68 -7.69 -9.13
C GLU A 137 0.73 -8.21 -8.06
N THR A 138 0.87 -7.72 -6.82
CA THR A 138 -0.05 -8.06 -5.72
C THR A 138 -1.50 -7.74 -6.09
N ILE A 139 -1.74 -6.57 -6.68
CA ILE A 139 -3.08 -6.15 -7.12
C ILE A 139 -3.58 -7.05 -8.26
N ALA A 140 -2.73 -7.33 -9.24
CA ALA A 140 -3.06 -8.20 -10.38
C ALA A 140 -3.45 -9.62 -9.93
N GLU A 141 -2.69 -10.21 -8.99
CA GLU A 141 -2.99 -11.51 -8.40
C GLU A 141 -4.35 -11.52 -7.69
N ARG A 142 -4.67 -10.48 -6.92
CA ARG A 142 -5.99 -10.35 -6.28
C ARG A 142 -7.12 -10.32 -7.31
N TYR A 143 -6.98 -9.55 -8.39
CA TYR A 143 -7.97 -9.52 -9.46
C TYR A 143 -8.13 -10.89 -10.14
N GLN A 144 -7.05 -11.64 -10.33
CA GLN A 144 -7.12 -12.99 -10.87
C GLN A 144 -7.88 -13.94 -9.93
N ARG A 145 -7.59 -13.92 -8.62
CA ARG A 145 -8.30 -14.72 -7.61
C ARG A 145 -9.79 -14.39 -7.57
N LEU A 146 -10.15 -13.11 -7.65
CA LEU A 146 -11.54 -12.67 -7.68
C LEU A 146 -12.26 -13.20 -8.93
N LYS A 147 -11.66 -13.06 -10.11
CA LYS A 147 -12.22 -13.60 -11.37
C LYS A 147 -12.46 -15.10 -11.30
N GLN A 148 -11.50 -15.86 -10.76
CA GLN A 148 -11.63 -17.31 -10.57
C GLN A 148 -12.73 -17.67 -9.58
N THR A 149 -12.91 -16.89 -8.52
CA THR A 149 -13.95 -17.11 -7.50
C THR A 149 -15.34 -16.84 -8.04
N LEU A 150 -15.51 -15.78 -8.84
CA LEU A 150 -16.78 -15.47 -9.50
C LEU A 150 -17.13 -16.54 -10.54
N ALA A 151 -16.18 -16.94 -11.38
CA ALA A 151 -16.39 -17.99 -12.38
C ALA A 151 -16.80 -19.34 -11.79
N ARG A 152 -16.44 -19.65 -10.53
CA ARG A 152 -16.85 -20.88 -9.84
C ARG A 152 -18.25 -20.82 -9.22
N LYS A 153 -18.79 -19.63 -8.97
CA LYS A 153 -20.14 -19.46 -8.38
C LYS A 153 -21.25 -19.55 -9.41
N ASP A 154 -20.90 -19.48 -10.70
CA ASP A 154 -21.82 -19.58 -11.83
C ASP A 154 -22.04 -21.04 -12.31
N PHE A 155 -21.45 -22.03 -11.60
CA PHE A 155 -21.65 -23.48 -11.79
C PHE A 155 -22.32 -24.09 -10.55
#